data_AF-A0A1I3KJ66-F1
#
_entry.id   AF-A0A1I3KJ66-F1
#
_cell.length_a   1.000
_cell.length_b   1.000
_cell.length_c   1.000
_cell.angle_alpha   90.00
_cell.angle_beta   90.00
_cell.angle_gamma   90.00
#
_symmetry.space_group_name_H-M   'P 1'
#
loop_
_entity.id
_entity.type
_entity.pdbx_description
1 polymer ?
#
loop_
_entity_poly.entity_id
_entity_poly.type
_entity_poly.pdbx_seq_one_letter_code
_entity_poly.pdbx_strand_id
1 'polypeptide(L)'
;MTSPLERMREVYRKRGAIELFSRLVRQIRYQFSARIFGSRVWFRARAFANSVRYETVPNPYKITYINPDSVQYFSARKNKSGKNIAHTRWKDIGRVADGDWDIRSISSEYAIKNSLLYESIENHFERGVPWEQTDYVATSREHLRQDCHQNTWRATVRSEEDLWERCEQLEKLYERIETSGYKSKQEVFDSQSNDPMGYYPRTYKYTLDEVMIDRGRDGEPLLVDGKHRLFLAKVCGIEEIPVLVVVRHREYVNSG
;
A
#
# COMPACT_ATOMS: atom_id res chain seq x y z
N MET A 1 18.74 22.36 6.79
CA MET A 1 18.03 21.22 7.43
C MET A 1 17.92 21.50 8.91
N THR A 2 16.73 21.80 9.44
CA THR A 2 16.54 22.06 10.87
C THR A 2 16.77 20.79 11.69
N SER A 3 17.57 20.91 12.75
CA SER A 3 17.90 19.82 13.66
C SER A 3 16.63 19.25 14.30
N PRO A 4 16.54 17.94 14.58
CA PRO A 4 15.41 17.34 15.31
C PRO A 4 15.05 18.09 16.61
N LEU A 5 16.07 18.68 17.25
CA LEU A 5 15.93 19.49 18.47
C LEU A 5 15.22 20.83 18.21
N GLU A 6 15.42 21.42 17.02
CA GLU A 6 14.76 22.67 16.64
C GLU A 6 13.28 22.46 16.34
N ARG A 7 12.93 21.35 15.67
CA ARG A 7 11.51 20.97 15.47
C ARG A 7 10.80 20.67 16.79
N MET A 8 11.49 20.02 17.74
CA MET A 8 10.93 19.78 19.08
C MET A 8 10.69 21.08 19.84
N ARG A 9 11.63 22.03 19.79
CA ARG A 9 11.48 23.37 20.38
C ARG A 9 10.34 24.15 19.73
N GLU A 10 10.17 24.04 18.42
CA GLU A 10 9.11 24.74 17.70
C GLU A 10 7.71 24.22 18.05
N VAL A 11 7.53 22.89 18.14
CA VAL A 11 6.27 22.25 18.55
C VAL A 11 5.94 22.60 20.01
N TYR A 12 6.93 22.58 20.89
CA TYR A 12 6.78 22.99 22.29
C TYR A 12 6.35 24.47 22.39
N ARG A 13 7.01 25.36 21.64
CA ARG A 13 6.75 26.81 21.66
C ARG A 13 5.39 27.19 21.07
N LYS A 14 4.92 26.49 20.04
CA LYS A 14 3.66 26.81 19.35
C LYS A 14 2.42 26.15 19.98
N ARG A 15 2.54 24.96 20.60
CA ARG A 15 1.37 24.14 20.99
C ARG A 15 1.48 23.49 22.39
N GLY A 16 2.54 23.79 23.14
CA GLY A 16 2.70 23.38 24.53
C GLY A 16 3.15 21.93 24.75
N ALA A 17 3.46 21.61 26.00
CA ALA A 17 4.03 20.32 26.43
C ALA A 17 3.11 19.11 26.17
N ILE A 18 1.79 19.32 26.25
CA ILE A 18 0.78 18.26 26.10
C ILE A 18 0.78 17.69 24.67
N GLU A 19 0.88 18.54 23.64
CA GLU A 19 0.90 18.08 22.23
C GLU A 19 2.24 17.44 21.84
N LEU A 20 3.35 17.92 22.41
CA LEU A 20 4.66 17.26 22.24
C LEU A 20 4.65 15.85 22.86
N PHE A 21 4.09 15.71 24.06
CA PHE A 21 3.95 14.43 24.75
C PHE A 21 2.97 13.49 24.04
N SER A 22 1.83 14.01 23.55
CA SER A 22 0.86 13.23 22.77
C SER A 22 1.50 12.64 21.50
N ARG A 23 2.37 13.40 20.84
CA ARG A 23 3.12 12.97 19.66
C ARG A 23 4.21 11.96 20.00
N LEU A 24 4.95 12.15 21.09
CA LEU A 24 5.94 11.17 21.58
C LEU A 24 5.30 9.85 21.94
N VAL A 25 4.19 9.85 22.69
CA VAL A 25 3.44 8.63 23.04
C VAL A 25 2.89 7.95 21.79
N ARG A 26 2.39 8.72 20.81
CA ARG A 26 1.92 8.18 19.53
C ARG A 26 3.06 7.59 18.70
N GLN A 27 4.23 8.23 18.69
CA GLN A 27 5.44 7.76 18.04
C GLN A 27 5.96 6.47 18.69
N ILE A 28 6.03 6.43 20.02
CA ILE A 28 6.47 5.26 20.79
C ILE A 28 5.48 4.10 20.59
N ARG A 29 4.17 4.33 20.70
CA ARG A 29 3.16 3.29 20.41
C ARG A 29 3.21 2.84 18.96
N TYR A 30 3.44 3.74 18.01
CA TYR A 30 3.63 3.38 16.60
C TYR A 30 4.88 2.51 16.43
N GLN A 31 6.03 2.89 16.99
CA GLN A 31 7.29 2.15 16.93
C GLN A 31 7.17 0.77 17.59
N PHE A 32 6.57 0.67 18.78
CA PHE A 32 6.31 -0.61 19.45
C PHE A 32 5.31 -1.47 18.66
N SER A 33 4.22 -0.90 18.18
CA SER A 33 3.23 -1.63 17.38
C SER A 33 3.80 -2.06 16.02
N ALA A 34 4.63 -1.26 15.37
CA ALA A 34 5.30 -1.60 14.11
C ALA A 34 6.41 -2.65 14.29
N ARG A 35 6.98 -2.74 15.50
CA ARG A 35 7.98 -3.76 15.90
C ARG A 35 7.33 -5.09 16.30
N ILE A 36 6.08 -5.07 16.78
CA ILE A 36 5.32 -6.28 17.14
C ILE A 36 4.52 -6.79 15.93
N PHE A 37 3.68 -5.94 15.31
CA PHE A 37 2.87 -6.29 14.14
C PHE A 37 3.71 -6.21 12.87
N GLY A 38 3.78 -7.32 12.13
CA GLY A 38 4.68 -7.43 10.99
C GLY A 38 6.05 -8.06 11.34
N SER A 39 6.24 -8.53 12.57
CA SER A 39 7.43 -9.28 12.99
C SER A 39 7.32 -10.77 12.68
N ARG A 40 8.46 -11.46 12.58
CA ARG A 40 8.51 -12.93 12.40
C ARG A 40 7.71 -13.68 13.48
N VAL A 41 7.69 -13.18 14.71
CA VAL A 41 6.95 -13.79 15.82
C VAL A 41 5.44 -13.65 15.63
N TRP A 42 4.97 -12.44 15.31
CA TRP A 42 3.56 -12.20 15.00
C TRP A 42 3.08 -13.07 13.84
N PHE A 43 3.93 -13.20 12.81
CA PHE A 43 3.63 -14.03 11.66
C PHE A 43 3.51 -15.51 12.01
N ARG A 44 4.44 -16.05 12.79
CA ARG A 44 4.36 -17.43 13.28
C ARG A 44 3.10 -17.68 14.13
N ALA A 45 2.78 -16.75 15.03
CA ALA A 45 1.58 -16.86 15.86
C ALA A 45 0.29 -16.85 15.02
N ARG A 46 0.21 -16.00 14.00
CA ARG A 46 -0.93 -15.96 13.08
C ARG A 46 -1.04 -17.24 12.23
N ALA A 47 0.07 -17.71 11.68
CA ALA A 47 0.10 -18.94 10.90
C ALA A 47 -0.38 -20.13 11.73
N PHE A 48 0.10 -20.25 12.98
CA PHE A 48 -0.35 -21.29 13.92
C PHE A 48 -1.85 -21.16 14.25
N ALA A 49 -2.32 -19.96 14.57
CA ALA A 49 -3.75 -19.75 14.85
C ALA A 49 -4.65 -20.11 13.66
N ASN A 50 -4.16 -19.88 12.44
CA ASN A 50 -4.88 -20.26 11.23
C ASN A 50 -4.82 -21.77 10.97
N SER A 51 -3.67 -22.41 11.14
CA SER A 51 -3.53 -23.86 10.91
C SER A 51 -4.39 -24.70 11.85
N VAL A 52 -4.73 -24.17 13.03
CA VAL A 52 -5.66 -24.82 13.97
C VAL A 52 -7.12 -24.63 13.58
N ARG A 53 -7.45 -23.52 12.88
CA ARG A 53 -8.84 -23.13 12.61
C ARG A 53 -9.29 -23.39 11.18
N TYR A 54 -8.36 -23.45 10.23
CA TYR A 54 -8.64 -23.50 8.80
C TYR A 54 -7.61 -24.42 8.14
N GLU A 55 -8.06 -25.52 7.56
CA GLU A 55 -7.19 -26.48 6.84
C GLU A 55 -6.62 -25.88 5.55
N THR A 56 -7.35 -24.95 4.92
CA THR A 56 -7.10 -24.44 3.57
C THR A 56 -6.13 -23.25 3.52
N VAL A 57 -5.68 -22.73 4.67
CA VAL A 57 -4.79 -21.55 4.74
C VAL A 57 -3.56 -21.81 5.63
N PRO A 58 -2.71 -22.80 5.32
CA PRO A 58 -1.60 -23.19 6.18
C PRO A 58 -0.49 -22.13 6.27
N ASN A 59 -0.29 -21.33 5.20
CA ASN A 59 0.70 -20.26 5.20
C ASN A 59 0.10 -18.92 4.73
N PRO A 60 -0.34 -18.06 5.66
CA PRO A 60 -0.90 -16.74 5.32
C PRO A 60 0.11 -15.76 4.71
N TYR A 61 1.41 -16.08 4.71
CA TYR A 61 2.49 -15.25 4.15
C TYR A 61 3.01 -15.75 2.82
N LYS A 62 2.41 -16.82 2.28
CA LYS A 62 2.74 -17.31 0.94
C LYS A 62 2.41 -16.22 -0.08
N ILE A 63 3.42 -15.81 -0.83
CA ILE A 63 3.22 -15.00 -2.03
C ILE A 63 2.52 -15.87 -3.07
N THR A 64 1.43 -15.34 -3.59
CA THR A 64 0.68 -15.93 -4.71
C THR A 64 0.88 -15.06 -5.93
N TYR A 65 0.73 -15.63 -7.10
CA TYR A 65 0.85 -14.88 -8.33
C TYR A 65 -0.54 -14.74 -8.97
N ILE A 66 -0.82 -13.56 -9.53
CA ILE A 66 -2.07 -13.27 -10.23
C ILE A 66 -1.79 -12.41 -11.46
N ASN A 67 -2.68 -12.48 -12.44
CA ASN A 67 -2.71 -11.50 -13.51
C ASN A 67 -3.16 -10.13 -12.93
N PRO A 68 -2.40 -9.04 -13.12
CA PRO A 68 -2.77 -7.71 -12.60
C PRO A 68 -4.13 -7.22 -13.13
N ASP A 69 -4.56 -7.66 -14.31
CA ASP A 69 -5.88 -7.38 -14.90
C ASP A 69 -7.05 -8.10 -14.25
N SER A 70 -6.79 -9.10 -13.40
CA SER A 70 -7.84 -9.63 -12.53
C SER A 70 -8.22 -8.64 -11.40
N VAL A 71 -7.35 -7.67 -11.07
CA VAL A 71 -7.60 -6.70 -10.01
C VAL A 71 -8.31 -5.47 -10.57
N GLN A 72 -9.62 -5.41 -10.35
CA GLN A 72 -10.50 -4.37 -10.90
C GLN A 72 -10.96 -3.35 -9.85
N TYR A 73 -10.91 -3.72 -8.57
CA TYR A 73 -11.47 -2.92 -7.48
C TYR A 73 -10.51 -2.79 -6.28
N PHE A 74 -10.63 -1.70 -5.54
CA PHE A 74 -10.07 -1.53 -4.21
C PHE A 74 -10.92 -2.24 -3.16
N SER A 75 -10.30 -2.76 -2.11
CA SER A 75 -11.02 -3.32 -0.96
C SER A 75 -11.75 -2.21 -0.19
N ALA A 76 -13.08 -2.35 -0.08
CA ALA A 76 -13.95 -1.52 0.75
C ALA A 76 -13.89 -1.88 2.24
N ARG A 77 -12.98 -2.79 2.63
CA ARG A 77 -12.80 -3.19 4.01
C ARG A 77 -12.35 -2.01 4.87
N LYS A 78 -13.07 -1.76 5.96
CA LYS A 78 -12.78 -0.71 6.94
C LYS A 78 -12.22 -1.32 8.22
N ASN A 79 -11.35 -0.59 8.91
CA ASN A 79 -10.92 -0.97 10.25
C ASN A 79 -12.04 -0.71 11.28
N LYS A 80 -11.82 -1.11 12.54
CA LYS A 80 -12.81 -0.93 13.64
C LYS A 80 -13.24 0.53 13.86
N SER A 81 -12.46 1.51 13.37
CA SER A 81 -12.76 2.94 13.47
C SER A 81 -13.36 3.50 12.17
N GLY A 82 -13.81 2.65 11.25
CA GLY A 82 -14.43 3.06 9.98
C GLY A 82 -13.44 3.62 8.94
N LYS A 83 -12.13 3.58 9.18
CA LYS A 83 -11.11 4.11 8.26
C LYS A 83 -10.57 3.03 7.33
N ASN A 84 -10.16 3.43 6.13
CA ASN A 84 -9.53 2.53 5.17
C ASN A 84 -8.29 1.84 5.76
N ILE A 85 -8.19 0.54 5.47
CA ILE A 85 -7.29 -0.43 6.09
C ILE A 85 -5.83 -0.37 5.64
N ALA A 86 -5.47 0.42 4.63
CA ALA A 86 -4.10 0.47 4.12
C ALA A 86 -3.06 0.76 5.23
N HIS A 87 -3.46 1.52 6.27
CA HIS A 87 -2.62 1.82 7.44
C HIS A 87 -2.52 0.68 8.46
N THR A 88 -3.43 -0.29 8.43
CA THR A 88 -3.48 -1.46 9.33
C THR A 88 -3.19 -2.77 8.62
N ARG A 89 -2.88 -2.75 7.32
CA ARG A 89 -2.63 -3.94 6.47
C ARG A 89 -1.76 -5.00 7.15
N TRP A 90 -0.64 -4.58 7.74
CA TRP A 90 0.32 -5.46 8.42
C TRP A 90 -0.28 -6.26 9.60
N LYS A 91 -1.32 -5.73 10.25
CA LYS A 91 -2.01 -6.39 11.37
C LYS A 91 -3.01 -7.42 10.88
N ASP A 92 -3.55 -7.21 9.69
CA ASP A 92 -4.61 -8.00 9.10
C ASP A 92 -4.09 -9.14 8.20
N ILE A 93 -2.79 -9.22 7.90
CA ILE A 93 -2.24 -10.32 7.07
C ILE A 93 -2.61 -11.67 7.68
N GLY A 94 -3.20 -12.53 6.85
CA GLY A 94 -3.66 -13.86 7.22
C GLY A 94 -5.00 -13.89 7.94
N ARG A 95 -5.68 -12.76 8.12
CA ARG A 95 -6.97 -12.76 8.81
C ARG A 95 -8.07 -13.31 7.90
N VAL A 96 -8.95 -14.13 8.47
CA VAL A 96 -10.22 -14.50 7.84
C VAL A 96 -11.29 -13.55 8.37
N ALA A 97 -12.03 -12.90 7.46
CA ALA A 97 -13.09 -11.96 7.79
C ALA A 97 -14.39 -12.36 7.11
N ASP A 98 -15.50 -11.88 7.66
CA ASP A 98 -16.85 -12.15 7.18
C ASP A 98 -17.59 -10.82 6.93
N GLY A 99 -18.77 -10.91 6.31
CA GLY A 99 -19.64 -9.80 5.96
C GLY A 99 -19.31 -9.12 4.63
N ASP A 100 -20.11 -8.11 4.26
CA ASP A 100 -20.22 -7.64 2.86
C ASP A 100 -19.17 -6.60 2.45
N TRP A 101 -17.95 -6.70 2.95
CA TRP A 101 -16.87 -5.79 2.53
C TRP A 101 -16.43 -6.07 1.10
N ASP A 102 -16.52 -7.30 0.63
CA ASP A 102 -16.21 -7.72 -0.73
C ASP A 102 -17.27 -7.25 -1.73
N ILE A 103 -18.56 -7.48 -1.46
CA ILE A 103 -19.67 -7.00 -2.30
C ILE A 103 -19.62 -5.48 -2.46
N ARG A 104 -19.41 -4.73 -1.36
CA ARG A 104 -19.31 -3.26 -1.42
C ARG A 104 -18.12 -2.77 -2.27
N SER A 105 -17.07 -3.58 -2.37
CA SER A 105 -15.90 -3.26 -3.21
C SER A 105 -16.26 -3.26 -4.69
N ILE A 106 -17.30 -4.01 -5.11
CA ILE A 106 -17.77 -4.06 -6.49
C ILE A 106 -18.73 -2.88 -6.75
N SER A 107 -18.18 -1.67 -6.72
CA SER A 107 -18.93 -0.44 -7.01
C SER A 107 -18.04 0.62 -7.66
N SER A 108 -18.66 1.62 -8.29
CA SER A 108 -17.95 2.70 -8.97
C SER A 108 -17.01 3.49 -8.06
N GLU A 109 -17.31 3.59 -6.77
CA GLU A 109 -16.45 4.25 -5.76
C GLU A 109 -15.08 3.55 -5.62
N TYR A 110 -15.07 2.22 -5.71
CA TYR A 110 -13.89 1.39 -5.50
C TYR A 110 -13.29 0.86 -6.82
N ALA A 111 -13.83 1.24 -7.98
CA ALA A 111 -13.28 0.81 -9.27
C ALA A 111 -11.91 1.46 -9.52
N ILE A 112 -10.89 0.65 -9.84
CA ILE A 112 -9.53 1.13 -10.13
C ILE A 112 -9.50 2.10 -11.30
N LYS A 113 -10.29 1.82 -12.34
CA LYS A 113 -10.43 2.69 -13.52
C LYS A 113 -10.91 4.11 -13.20
N ASN A 114 -11.59 4.30 -12.07
CA ASN A 114 -12.06 5.61 -11.62
C ASN A 114 -11.04 6.28 -10.67
N SER A 115 -9.87 5.67 -10.47
CA SER A 115 -8.80 6.25 -9.67
C SER A 115 -8.03 7.28 -10.47
N LEU A 116 -8.04 8.53 -9.98
CA LEU A 116 -7.26 9.63 -10.54
C LEU A 116 -5.79 9.26 -10.80
N LEU A 117 -5.20 8.47 -9.90
CA LEU A 117 -3.81 8.02 -10.04
C LEU A 117 -3.65 7.00 -11.18
N TYR A 118 -4.60 6.06 -11.32
CA TYR A 118 -4.54 5.07 -12.40
C TYR A 118 -4.66 5.76 -13.76
N GLU A 119 -5.65 6.63 -13.89
CA GLU A 119 -5.87 7.45 -15.10
C GLU A 119 -4.64 8.28 -15.46
N SER A 120 -3.99 8.91 -14.47
CA SER A 120 -2.78 9.71 -14.73
C SER A 120 -1.57 8.86 -15.14
N ILE A 121 -1.42 7.66 -14.58
CA ILE A 121 -0.39 6.71 -15.00
C ILE A 121 -0.64 6.25 -16.45
N GLU A 122 -1.89 5.90 -16.78
CA GLU A 122 -2.28 5.50 -18.13
C GLU A 122 -2.09 6.64 -19.14
N ASN A 123 -2.56 7.85 -18.84
CA ASN A 123 -2.35 9.04 -19.66
C ASN A 123 -0.87 9.33 -19.91
N HIS A 124 -0.04 9.22 -18.87
CA HIS A 124 1.37 9.52 -18.99
C HIS A 124 2.10 8.48 -19.84
N PHE A 125 2.02 7.21 -19.47
CA PHE A 125 2.84 6.16 -20.08
C PHE A 125 2.26 5.60 -21.38
N GLU A 126 0.93 5.53 -21.55
CA GLU A 126 0.32 5.04 -22.80
C GLU A 126 0.04 6.16 -23.81
N ARG A 127 -0.34 7.35 -23.32
CA ARG A 127 -0.80 8.47 -24.17
C ARG A 127 0.22 9.60 -24.29
N GLY A 128 1.37 9.50 -23.62
CA GLY A 128 2.46 10.48 -23.70
C GLY A 128 2.13 11.85 -23.09
N VAL A 129 1.13 11.92 -22.20
CA VAL A 129 0.75 13.18 -21.54
C VAL A 129 1.80 13.55 -20.48
N PRO A 130 2.45 14.73 -20.55
CA PRO A 130 3.42 15.12 -19.52
C PRO A 130 2.81 15.14 -18.12
N TRP A 131 3.57 14.76 -17.09
CA TRP A 131 3.08 14.69 -15.71
C TRP A 131 2.40 15.99 -15.25
N GLU A 132 2.94 17.15 -15.65
CA GLU A 132 2.39 18.49 -15.37
C GLU A 132 0.93 18.66 -15.81
N GLN A 133 0.52 17.92 -16.85
CA GLN A 133 -0.80 17.98 -17.46
C GLN A 133 -1.72 16.85 -16.99
N THR A 134 -1.24 15.94 -16.14
CA THR A 134 -2.08 14.89 -15.58
C THR A 134 -2.96 15.41 -14.45
N ASP A 135 -4.21 14.96 -14.39
CA ASP A 135 -5.17 15.43 -13.39
C ASP A 135 -4.74 15.10 -11.95
N TYR A 136 -4.00 14.01 -11.76
CA TYR A 136 -3.45 13.64 -10.45
C TYR A 136 -2.43 14.67 -9.95
N VAL A 137 -1.51 15.11 -10.82
CA VAL A 137 -0.50 16.12 -10.47
C VAL A 137 -1.15 17.48 -10.30
N ALA A 138 -2.06 17.88 -11.19
CA ALA A 138 -2.80 19.13 -11.07
C ALA A 138 -3.58 19.22 -9.74
N THR A 139 -4.32 18.17 -9.40
CA THR A 139 -5.05 18.06 -8.13
C THR A 139 -4.09 18.05 -6.93
N SER A 140 -2.95 17.37 -7.04
CA SER A 140 -1.95 17.32 -5.97
C SER A 140 -1.30 18.68 -5.70
N ARG A 141 -1.02 19.47 -6.75
CA ARG A 141 -0.51 20.83 -6.61
C ARG A 141 -1.52 21.77 -5.96
N GLU A 142 -2.79 21.66 -6.32
CA GLU A 142 -3.84 22.48 -5.70
C GLU A 142 -3.99 22.17 -4.21
N HIS A 143 -4.00 20.89 -3.85
CA HIS A 143 -3.98 20.46 -2.46
C HIS A 143 -2.76 20.99 -1.67
N LEU A 144 -1.56 21.02 -2.29
CA LEU A 144 -0.36 21.60 -1.68
C LEU A 144 -0.51 23.11 -1.42
N ARG A 145 -1.09 23.86 -2.37
CA ARG A 145 -1.36 25.31 -2.21
C ARG A 145 -2.34 25.61 -1.09
N GLN A 146 -3.34 24.75 -0.92
CA GLN A 146 -4.39 24.90 0.10
C GLN A 146 -3.97 24.41 1.49
N ASP A 147 -2.71 23.98 1.68
CA ASP A 147 -2.23 23.27 2.88
C ASP A 147 -3.15 22.08 3.27
N CYS A 148 -3.80 21.50 2.25
CA CYS A 148 -4.77 20.42 2.39
C CYS A 148 -4.07 19.12 1.99
N HIS A 149 -3.62 18.35 2.97
CA HIS A 149 -2.98 17.04 2.69
C HIS A 149 -4.00 15.89 2.51
N GLN A 150 -5.27 16.18 2.20
CA GLN A 150 -6.25 15.14 1.88
C GLN A 150 -6.05 14.66 0.44
N ASN A 151 -6.18 13.35 0.21
CA ASN A 151 -6.17 12.71 -1.12
C ASN A 151 -4.92 12.86 -2.01
N THR A 152 -3.87 13.55 -1.57
CA THR A 152 -2.52 13.46 -2.19
C THR A 152 -1.85 12.13 -1.79
N TRP A 153 -0.62 11.85 -2.23
CA TRP A 153 0.15 10.61 -1.99
C TRP A 153 0.40 10.22 -0.51
N ARG A 154 -0.39 10.74 0.44
CA ARG A 154 -0.41 10.52 1.90
C ARG A 154 0.94 10.81 2.55
N ALA A 155 0.93 11.77 3.48
CA ALA A 155 1.95 12.08 4.49
C ALA A 155 3.38 12.40 4.02
N THR A 156 3.73 12.11 2.76
CA THR A 156 5.09 12.22 2.23
C THR A 156 5.27 13.32 1.21
N VAL A 157 4.25 13.66 0.44
CA VAL A 157 4.28 14.86 -0.42
C VAL A 157 3.85 16.05 0.40
N ARG A 158 4.82 16.92 0.74
CA ARG A 158 4.64 18.14 1.53
C ARG A 158 5.08 19.39 0.76
N SER A 159 5.74 19.21 -0.38
CA SER A 159 6.12 20.28 -1.29
C SER A 159 5.97 19.86 -2.76
N GLU A 160 6.13 20.81 -3.68
CA GLU A 160 6.17 20.50 -5.11
C GLU A 160 7.40 19.64 -5.46
N GLU A 161 8.54 19.84 -4.80
CA GLU A 161 9.74 19.02 -5.00
C GLU A 161 9.49 17.55 -4.62
N ASP A 162 8.79 17.31 -3.50
CA ASP A 162 8.39 15.95 -3.13
C ASP A 162 7.52 15.36 -4.25
N LEU A 163 6.56 16.11 -4.80
CA LEU A 163 5.67 15.63 -5.88
C LEU A 163 6.46 15.26 -7.15
N TRP A 164 7.50 16.01 -7.49
CA TRP A 164 8.34 15.72 -8.65
C TRP A 164 9.27 14.53 -8.43
N GLU A 165 9.90 14.43 -7.26
CA GLU A 165 10.68 13.22 -6.87
C GLU A 165 9.80 11.97 -7.02
N ARG A 166 8.54 12.11 -6.67
CA ARG A 166 7.53 11.09 -6.78
C ARG A 166 7.21 10.69 -8.22
N CYS A 167 7.04 11.64 -9.13
CA CYS A 167 6.93 11.35 -10.55
C CYS A 167 8.19 10.63 -11.08
N GLU A 168 9.38 11.11 -10.74
CA GLU A 168 10.65 10.50 -11.14
C GLU A 168 10.81 9.05 -10.61
N GLN A 169 10.31 8.77 -9.40
CA GLN A 169 10.28 7.40 -8.87
C GLN A 169 9.35 6.47 -9.66
N LEU A 170 8.25 6.99 -10.23
CA LEU A 170 7.38 6.23 -11.13
C LEU A 170 8.05 5.97 -12.47
N GLU A 171 8.72 6.97 -13.05
CA GLU A 171 9.52 6.82 -14.29
C GLU A 171 10.51 5.66 -14.15
N LYS A 172 11.37 5.73 -13.13
CA LYS A 172 12.41 4.71 -12.88
C LYS A 172 11.82 3.32 -12.63
N LEU A 173 10.61 3.25 -12.06
CA LEU A 173 9.95 1.98 -11.82
C LEU A 173 9.28 1.45 -13.10
N TYR A 174 8.66 2.32 -13.89
CA TYR A 174 8.10 2.00 -15.21
C TYR A 174 9.18 1.46 -16.14
N GLU A 175 10.25 2.21 -16.36
CA GLU A 175 11.37 1.82 -17.23
C GLU A 175 11.93 0.45 -16.83
N ARG A 176 12.01 0.18 -15.53
CA ARG A 176 12.48 -1.11 -15.04
C ARG A 176 11.50 -2.24 -15.35
N ILE A 177 10.22 -2.04 -15.11
CA ILE A 177 9.19 -3.06 -15.36
C ILE A 177 9.09 -3.33 -16.87
N GLU A 178 9.11 -2.29 -17.69
CA GLU A 178 9.06 -2.37 -19.15
C GLU A 178 10.28 -3.10 -19.72
N THR A 179 11.50 -2.75 -19.27
CA THR A 179 12.74 -3.33 -19.83
C THR A 179 13.10 -4.71 -19.29
N SER A 180 12.80 -4.97 -18.02
CA SER A 180 13.30 -6.15 -17.29
C SER A 180 12.20 -7.05 -16.73
N GLY A 181 10.93 -6.73 -17.02
CA GLY A 181 9.79 -7.38 -16.41
C GLY A 181 9.56 -6.97 -14.95
N TYR A 182 8.45 -7.44 -14.39
CA TYR A 182 8.13 -7.18 -12.99
C TYR A 182 8.97 -8.05 -12.05
N LYS A 183 9.59 -7.44 -11.03
CA LYS A 183 10.35 -8.15 -9.98
C LYS A 183 9.66 -8.04 -8.63
N SER A 184 9.55 -9.17 -7.93
CA SER A 184 9.13 -9.22 -6.54
C SER A 184 10.05 -8.40 -5.64
N LYS A 185 9.54 -7.91 -4.51
CA LYS A 185 10.35 -7.32 -3.44
C LYS A 185 11.41 -8.31 -2.95
N GLN A 186 11.13 -9.61 -2.93
CA GLN A 186 12.13 -10.62 -2.57
C GLN A 186 13.29 -10.63 -3.57
N GLU A 187 13.03 -10.66 -4.87
CA GLU A 187 14.07 -10.62 -5.90
C GLU A 187 14.88 -9.32 -5.85
N VAL A 188 14.22 -8.17 -5.67
CA VAL A 188 14.90 -6.87 -5.51
C VAL A 188 15.73 -6.83 -4.22
N PHE A 189 15.27 -7.51 -3.17
CA PHE A 189 16.00 -7.67 -1.93
C PHE A 189 17.29 -8.49 -2.15
N ASP A 190 17.16 -9.64 -2.80
CA ASP A 190 18.26 -10.59 -3.04
C ASP A 190 19.29 -10.05 -4.04
N SER A 191 18.85 -9.35 -5.09
CA SER A 191 19.73 -8.75 -6.10
C SER A 191 20.47 -7.50 -5.63
N GLN A 192 20.22 -7.03 -4.41
CA GLN A 192 20.74 -5.77 -3.86
C GLN A 192 20.43 -4.52 -4.72
N SER A 193 19.49 -4.62 -5.67
CA SER A 193 19.12 -3.51 -6.56
C SER A 193 18.27 -2.47 -5.82
N ASN A 194 18.53 -1.18 -6.03
CA ASN A 194 17.73 -0.12 -5.39
C ASN A 194 16.26 -0.20 -5.84
N ASP A 195 15.30 0.01 -4.95
CA ASP A 195 13.87 0.09 -5.27
C ASP A 195 13.44 1.55 -5.30
N PRO A 196 13.09 2.12 -6.47
CA PRO A 196 12.71 3.54 -6.58
C PRO A 196 11.58 3.93 -5.63
N MET A 197 10.69 2.99 -5.32
CA MET A 197 9.55 3.20 -4.42
C MET A 197 9.68 2.44 -3.09
N GLY A 198 10.90 2.08 -2.67
CA GLY A 198 11.14 1.33 -1.44
C GLY A 198 10.85 2.14 -0.18
N TYR A 199 9.78 1.78 0.55
CA TYR A 199 9.39 2.47 1.79
C TYR A 199 10.09 1.97 3.05
N TYR A 200 10.58 0.73 3.03
CA TYR A 200 11.16 0.08 4.21
C TYR A 200 12.66 -0.13 4.05
N PRO A 201 13.43 -0.04 5.15
CA PRO A 201 14.79 -0.55 5.16
C PRO A 201 14.76 -2.03 4.75
N ARG A 202 15.82 -2.49 4.07
CA ARG A 202 16.05 -3.89 3.67
C ARG A 202 15.97 -4.81 4.90
N THR A 203 14.76 -5.22 5.24
CA THR A 203 14.40 -6.05 6.39
C THR A 203 13.44 -7.13 5.91
N TYR A 204 13.19 -8.16 6.71
CA TYR A 204 12.18 -9.18 6.39
C TYR A 204 10.78 -8.59 6.09
N LYS A 205 10.46 -7.40 6.61
CA LYS A 205 9.19 -6.72 6.31
C LYS A 205 9.14 -6.18 4.87
N TYR A 206 10.29 -5.80 4.32
CA TYR A 206 10.41 -5.33 2.94
C TYR A 206 10.00 -6.42 1.95
N THR A 207 10.40 -7.67 2.19
CA THR A 207 10.08 -8.80 1.31
C THR A 207 8.59 -9.20 1.34
N LEU A 208 7.83 -8.67 2.30
CA LEU A 208 6.38 -8.82 2.39
C LEU A 208 5.61 -7.60 1.91
N ASP A 209 6.29 -6.52 1.50
CA ASP A 209 5.67 -5.28 1.00
C ASP A 209 5.35 -5.40 -0.50
N GLU A 210 4.87 -6.58 -0.92
CA GLU A 210 4.35 -6.82 -2.26
C GLU A 210 3.03 -6.07 -2.49
N VAL A 211 2.51 -6.14 -3.71
CA VAL A 211 1.11 -5.75 -3.96
C VAL A 211 0.22 -6.57 -3.04
N MET A 212 -0.57 -5.88 -2.23
CA MET A 212 -1.40 -6.50 -1.20
C MET A 212 -2.85 -6.51 -1.64
N ILE A 213 -3.47 -7.68 -1.56
CA ILE A 213 -4.88 -7.86 -1.92
C ILE A 213 -5.67 -8.50 -0.78
N ASP A 214 -6.96 -8.23 -0.73
CA ASP A 214 -7.92 -9.10 -0.05
C ASP A 214 -8.52 -10.06 -1.09
N ARG A 215 -9.05 -11.20 -0.62
CA ARG A 215 -9.73 -12.21 -1.42
C ARG A 215 -11.20 -12.26 -1.01
N GLY A 216 -12.10 -11.85 -1.90
CA GLY A 216 -13.54 -11.84 -1.63
C GLY A 216 -14.16 -13.24 -1.61
N ARG A 217 -15.48 -13.34 -1.38
CA ARG A 217 -16.17 -14.63 -1.19
C ARG A 217 -16.07 -15.56 -2.40
N ASP A 218 -16.02 -14.99 -3.59
CA ASP A 218 -15.94 -15.73 -4.86
C ASP A 218 -14.50 -15.84 -5.38
N GLY A 219 -13.52 -15.38 -4.60
CA GLY A 219 -12.11 -15.45 -4.94
C GLY A 219 -11.60 -14.28 -5.78
N GLU A 220 -12.39 -13.23 -5.95
CA GLU A 220 -11.98 -12.00 -6.61
C GLU A 220 -10.86 -11.28 -5.82
N PRO A 221 -9.82 -10.78 -6.50
CA PRO A 221 -8.75 -10.04 -5.86
C PRO A 221 -9.12 -8.55 -5.72
N LEU A 222 -9.02 -8.02 -4.50
CA LEU A 222 -9.37 -6.65 -4.16
C LEU A 222 -8.15 -5.90 -3.65
N LEU A 223 -7.76 -4.80 -4.30
CA LEU A 223 -6.53 -4.06 -3.97
C LEU A 223 -6.60 -3.44 -2.57
N VAL A 224 -5.60 -3.74 -1.72
CA VAL A 224 -5.42 -3.16 -0.39
C VAL A 224 -4.29 -2.14 -0.37
N ASP A 225 -3.13 -2.50 -0.94
CA ASP A 225 -1.95 -1.66 -1.02
C ASP A 225 -1.03 -2.06 -2.17
N GLY A 226 -0.05 -1.22 -2.50
CA GLY A 226 0.86 -1.44 -3.64
C GLY A 226 0.29 -0.94 -4.96
N LYS A 227 -0.64 0.02 -4.92
CA LYS A 227 -1.34 0.58 -6.09
C LYS A 227 -0.41 1.01 -7.22
N HIS A 228 0.71 1.67 -6.91
CA HIS A 228 1.66 2.14 -7.93
C HIS A 228 2.25 0.98 -8.74
N ARG A 229 2.72 -0.07 -8.04
CA ARG A 229 3.27 -1.27 -8.68
C ARG A 229 2.22 -2.01 -9.51
N LEU A 230 0.99 -2.14 -8.99
CA LEU A 230 -0.10 -2.76 -9.74
C LEU A 230 -0.40 -1.96 -11.02
N PHE A 231 -0.54 -0.63 -10.92
CA PHE A 231 -0.94 0.22 -12.04
C PHE A 231 0.12 0.23 -13.14
N LEU A 232 1.40 0.31 -12.77
CA LEU A 232 2.50 0.17 -13.74
C LEU A 232 2.54 -1.22 -14.37
N ALA A 233 2.30 -2.29 -13.59
CA ALA A 233 2.24 -3.64 -14.14
C ALA A 233 1.11 -3.81 -15.18
N LYS A 234 -0.04 -3.17 -14.96
CA LYS A 234 -1.16 -3.13 -15.92
C LYS A 234 -0.75 -2.45 -17.22
N VAL A 235 -0.22 -1.23 -17.12
CA VAL A 235 0.19 -0.44 -18.30
C VAL A 235 1.32 -1.13 -19.09
N CYS A 236 2.27 -1.77 -18.39
CA CYS A 236 3.32 -2.56 -19.05
C CYS A 236 2.83 -3.90 -19.63
N GLY A 237 1.55 -4.27 -19.48
CA GLY A 237 1.00 -5.53 -19.99
C GLY A 237 1.59 -6.78 -19.33
N ILE A 238 1.96 -6.70 -18.05
CA ILE A 238 2.57 -7.82 -17.33
C ILE A 238 1.52 -8.92 -17.11
N GLU A 239 1.83 -10.15 -17.53
CA GLU A 239 0.89 -11.28 -17.41
C GLU A 239 0.67 -11.74 -15.96
N GLU A 240 1.69 -11.62 -15.12
CA GLU A 240 1.67 -12.15 -13.76
C GLU A 240 2.52 -11.33 -12.78
N ILE A 241 1.97 -11.01 -11.61
CA ILE A 241 2.66 -10.31 -10.53
C ILE A 241 2.55 -11.05 -9.18
N PRO A 242 3.58 -10.98 -8.32
CA PRO A 242 3.53 -11.46 -6.95
C PRO A 242 2.61 -10.57 -6.11
N VAL A 243 1.70 -11.21 -5.39
CA VAL A 243 0.79 -10.57 -4.44
C VAL A 243 0.77 -11.28 -3.09
N LEU A 244 0.56 -10.49 -2.03
CA LEU A 244 0.33 -10.99 -0.69
C LEU A 244 -1.14 -10.84 -0.32
N VAL A 245 -1.80 -11.96 -0.01
CA VAL A 245 -3.20 -11.95 0.43
C VAL A 245 -3.29 -11.56 1.91
N VAL A 246 -3.83 -10.37 2.17
CA VAL A 246 -4.00 -9.81 3.51
C VAL A 246 -5.18 -10.48 4.20
N VAL A 247 -6.40 -10.33 3.68
CA VAL A 247 -7.60 -10.99 4.21
C VAL A 247 -8.21 -11.94 3.20
N ARG A 248 -8.80 -13.03 3.70
CA ARG A 248 -9.68 -13.91 2.93
C ARG A 248 -11.09 -13.83 3.50
N HIS A 249 -12.09 -13.81 2.63
CA HIS A 249 -13.48 -13.97 3.04
C HIS A 249 -13.69 -15.36 3.64
N ARG A 250 -14.56 -15.46 4.65
CA ARG A 250 -14.84 -16.72 5.33
C ARG A 250 -15.42 -17.76 4.38
N GLU A 251 -16.35 -17.35 3.52
CA GLU A 251 -16.97 -18.25 2.53
C GLU A 251 -15.91 -18.83 1.57
N TYR A 252 -14.99 -18.01 1.06
CA TYR A 252 -13.87 -18.48 0.23
C TYR A 252 -12.98 -19.52 0.93
N VAL A 253 -12.78 -19.36 2.24
CA VAL A 253 -11.96 -20.30 3.04
C VAL A 253 -12.70 -21.62 3.29
N ASN A 254 -14.02 -21.57 3.40
CA ASN A 254 -14.86 -22.74 3.69
C ASN A 254 -15.24 -23.53 2.43
N SER A 255 -15.18 -22.91 1.24
CA SER A 255 -15.53 -23.54 -0.04
C SER A 255 -14.36 -24.22 -0.76
N GLY A 256 -13.12 -23.88 -0.40
CA GLY A 256 -11.91 -24.57 -0.85
C GLY A 256 -11.46 -25.66 0.11
#